data_AF-A0A084QZC6-F1
#
_entry.id   AF-A0A084QZC6-F1
#
_cell.length_a   1.000
_cell.length_b   1.000
_cell.length_c   1.000
_cell.angle_alpha   90.00
_cell.angle_beta   90.00
_cell.angle_gamma   90.00
#
_symmetry.space_group_name_H-M   'P 1'
#
loop_
_entity.id
_entity.type
_entity.pdbx_description
1 polymer ?
#
loop_
_entity_poly.entity_id
_entity_poly.type
_entity_poly.pdbx_seq_one_letter_code
_entity_poly.pdbx_strand_id
1 'polypeptide(L)'
;MRSNPSIISPHYLKISPDKKNLLVTGYFVQAGDISVLNTAGEYKGHWIDILEDGALSFNRTIDFERIFTNNRGGARPHSSVIFDLTDPENPIYC
;
A
#
# COMPACT_ATOMS: atom_id res chain seq x y z
N MET A 1 19.07 14.31 6.19
CA MET A 1 17.93 13.57 6.76
C MET A 1 17.21 12.91 5.60
N ARG A 2 17.10 11.58 5.57
CA ARG A 2 16.26 10.91 4.55
C ARG A 2 14.81 11.19 4.95
N SER A 3 14.04 11.83 4.09
CA SER A 3 12.61 12.04 4.30
C SER A 3 11.96 10.68 4.53
N ASN A 4 11.26 10.51 5.66
CA ASN A 4 10.33 9.39 5.80
C ASN A 4 9.37 9.44 4.61
N PRO A 5 9.11 8.33 3.91
CA PRO A 5 8.08 8.32 2.87
C PRO A 5 6.74 8.55 3.56
N SER A 6 6.26 9.80 3.57
CA SER A 6 4.94 10.14 4.09
C SER A 6 3.89 9.62 3.10
N ILE A 7 2.93 8.83 3.60
CA ILE A 7 1.74 8.47 2.84
C ILE A 7 0.87 9.72 2.73
N ILE A 8 0.58 10.14 1.50
CA ILE A 8 -0.11 11.41 1.23
C ILE A 8 -1.62 11.22 1.36
N SER A 9 -2.13 10.06 0.93
CA SER A 9 -3.57 9.78 0.98
C SER A 9 -3.81 8.28 1.07
N PRO A 10 -3.98 7.70 2.26
CA PRO A 10 -4.26 6.27 2.39
C PRO A 10 -5.68 5.95 1.88
N HIS A 11 -5.83 4.85 1.14
CA HIS A 11 -7.11 4.39 0.61
C HIS A 11 -7.50 3.00 1.12
N TYR A 12 -6.53 2.10 1.17
CA TYR A 12 -6.74 0.73 1.63
C TYR A 12 -5.68 0.36 2.65
N LEU A 13 -6.11 -0.33 3.70
CA LEU A 13 -5.25 -0.82 4.76
C LEU A 13 -5.51 -2.31 4.98
N LYS A 14 -4.45 -3.07 5.22
CA LYS A 14 -4.56 -4.48 5.63
C LYS A 14 -3.37 -4.86 6.49
N ILE A 15 -3.64 -5.52 7.62
CA ILE A 15 -2.63 -6.10 8.49
C ILE A 15 -2.34 -7.53 8.05
N SER A 16 -1.07 -7.93 7.99
CA SER A 16 -0.67 -9.31 7.68
C SER A 16 -1.20 -10.32 8.71
N PRO A 17 -1.34 -11.61 8.35
CA PRO A 17 -1.85 -12.63 9.28
C PRO A 17 -1.05 -12.74 10.59
N ASP A 18 0.27 -12.61 10.51
CA ASP A 18 1.19 -12.61 11.66
C ASP A 18 1.19 -11.29 12.45
N LYS A 19 0.44 -10.28 11.98
CA LYS A 19 0.29 -8.94 12.56
C LYS A 19 1.58 -8.13 12.65
N LYS A 20 2.63 -8.51 11.91
CA LYS A 20 3.91 -7.79 11.90
C LYS A 20 3.98 -6.69 10.86
N ASN A 21 3.03 -6.65 9.93
CA ASN A 21 3.06 -5.70 8.84
C ASN A 21 1.70 -5.06 8.56
N LEU A 22 1.77 -3.80 8.15
CA LEU A 22 0.66 -3.04 7.61
C LEU A 22 0.94 -2.75 6.14
N LEU A 23 0.06 -3.24 5.26
CA LEU A 23 -0.04 -2.76 3.90
C LEU A 23 -0.93 -1.52 3.87
N VAL A 24 -0.45 -0.46 3.22
CA VAL A 24 -1.25 0.71 2.87
C VAL A 24 -1.17 0.95 1.37
N THR A 25 -2.29 1.07 0.67
CA THR A 25 -2.29 1.61 -0.70
C THR A 25 -2.74 3.06 -0.70
N GLY A 26 -2.06 3.86 -1.51
CA GLY A 26 -2.41 5.25 -1.73
C GLY A 26 -3.70 5.39 -2.54
N TYR A 27 -4.39 6.50 -2.34
CA TYR A 27 -5.60 6.88 -3.06
C TYR A 27 -5.32 6.98 -4.56
N PHE A 28 -6.29 6.52 -5.34
CA PHE A 28 -6.14 6.37 -6.78
C PHE A 28 -7.29 6.98 -7.58
N VAL A 29 -8.34 7.51 -6.93
CA VAL A 29 -9.49 8.12 -7.61
C VAL A 29 -9.26 9.62 -7.78
N GLN A 30 -8.58 10.00 -8.85
CA GLN A 30 -8.45 11.40 -9.24
C GLN A 30 -9.44 11.69 -10.37
N ALA A 31 -10.70 11.93 -10.02
CA ALA A 31 -11.78 12.12 -11.00
C ALA A 31 -11.96 13.58 -11.46
N GLY A 32 -11.04 14.49 -11.10
CA GLY A 32 -11.00 15.86 -11.60
C GLY A 32 -12.31 16.63 -11.35
N ASP A 33 -12.79 17.33 -12.39
CA ASP A 33 -13.89 18.30 -12.32
C ASP A 33 -15.26 17.68 -11.97
N ILE A 34 -15.41 16.35 -12.06
CA ILE A 34 -16.66 15.65 -11.71
C ILE A 34 -16.63 15.04 -10.29
N SER A 35 -15.50 15.14 -9.59
CA SER A 35 -15.34 14.57 -8.25
C SER A 35 -15.68 15.57 -7.15
N VAL A 36 -16.35 15.11 -6.09
CA VAL A 36 -16.54 15.89 -4.86
C VAL A 36 -15.24 15.98 -4.04
N LEU A 37 -14.31 15.03 -4.25
CA LEU A 37 -12.99 14.99 -3.60
C LEU A 37 -11.90 15.00 -4.68
N ASN A 38 -11.11 16.07 -4.74
CA ASN A 38 -9.96 16.18 -5.62
C ASN A 38 -8.67 16.13 -4.78
N THR A 39 -8.33 14.94 -4.31
CA THR A 39 -7.06 14.70 -3.61
C THR A 39 -6.04 14.14 -4.60
N ALA A 40 -4.77 14.51 -4.45
CA ALA A 40 -3.71 13.98 -5.29
C ALA A 40 -3.60 12.46 -5.09
N GLY A 41 -3.66 11.70 -6.19
CA GLY A 41 -3.41 10.27 -6.14
C GLY A 41 -1.93 9.98 -5.86
N GLU A 42 -1.65 8.98 -5.04
CA GLU A 42 -0.28 8.58 -4.71
C GLU A 42 0.18 7.34 -5.49
N TYR A 43 -0.77 6.49 -5.92
CA TYR A 43 -0.52 5.29 -6.74
C TYR A 43 0.61 4.37 -6.24
N LYS A 44 0.85 4.34 -4.92
CA LYS A 44 1.88 3.52 -4.27
C LYS A 44 1.26 2.48 -3.34
N GLY A 45 2.00 1.39 -3.12
CA GLY A 45 1.76 0.45 -2.03
C GLY A 45 2.91 0.51 -1.04
N HIS A 46 2.62 0.70 0.23
CA HIS A 46 3.59 0.77 1.32
C HIS A 46 3.48 -0.48 2.19
N TRP A 47 4.59 -1.14 2.43
CA TRP A 47 4.71 -2.24 3.37
C TRP A 47 5.46 -1.72 4.59
N ILE A 48 4.74 -1.56 5.68
CA ILE A 48 5.19 -0.95 6.91
C ILE A 48 5.36 -2.06 7.95
N ASP A 49 6.46 -2.05 8.67
CA ASP A 49 6.66 -2.95 9.80
C ASP A 49 5.98 -2.36 11.05
N ILE A 50 5.28 -3.21 11.78
CA ILE A 50 4.71 -2.91 13.10
C ILE A 50 5.72 -3.42 14.12
N LEU A 51 6.36 -2.51 14.85
CA LEU A 51 7.35 -2.85 15.88
C LEU A 51 6.66 -3.37 17.14
N GLU A 52 7.44 -4.00 18.04
CA GLU A 52 6.91 -4.62 19.27
C GLU A 52 6.23 -3.63 20.20
N ASP A 53 6.63 -2.35 20.17
CA ASP A 53 6.03 -1.25 20.92
C ASP A 53 4.82 -0.61 20.19
N GLY A 54 4.44 -1.15 19.03
CA GLY A 54 3.38 -0.64 18.17
C GLY A 54 3.80 0.52 17.27
N ALA A 55 5.06 0.96 17.31
CA ALA A 55 5.55 1.97 16.38
C ALA A 55 5.59 1.45 14.94
N LEU A 56 5.51 2.38 13.99
CA LEU A 56 5.50 2.07 12.57
C LEU A 56 6.87 2.39 11.94
N SER A 57 7.46 1.39 11.30
CA SER A 57 8.72 1.52 10.56
C SER A 57 8.47 1.38 9.05
N PHE A 58 8.75 2.44 8.30
CA PHE A 58 8.53 2.47 6.85
C PHE A 58 9.64 1.69 6.14
N ASN A 59 9.31 0.48 5.69
CA ASN A 59 10.28 -0.47 5.16
C ASN A 59 10.34 -0.43 3.62
N ARG A 60 9.22 -0.75 2.96
CA ARG A 60 9.18 -0.90 1.50
C ARG A 60 8.06 -0.10 0.87
N THR A 61 8.30 0.38 -0.34
CA THR A 61 7.30 1.07 -1.17
C THR A 61 7.38 0.56 -2.60
N ILE A 62 6.23 0.26 -3.18
CA ILE A 62 6.05 -0.11 -4.58
C ILE A 62 5.41 1.10 -5.28
N ASP A 63 6.09 1.62 -6.28
CA ASP A 63 5.63 2.72 -7.12
C ASP A 63 5.01 2.17 -8.40
N PHE A 64 3.68 2.05 -8.41
CA PHE A 64 2.95 1.44 -9.52
C PHE A 64 2.97 2.33 -10.76
N GLU A 65 2.98 3.65 -10.59
CA GLU A 65 3.11 4.58 -11.71
C GLU A 65 4.44 4.36 -12.43
N ARG A 66 5.56 4.36 -11.69
CA ARG A 66 6.88 4.12 -12.29
C ARG A 66 6.99 2.76 -12.98
N ILE A 67 6.40 1.71 -12.41
CA ILE A 67 6.51 0.34 -12.94
C ILE A 67 5.65 0.14 -14.19
N PHE A 68 4.43 0.71 -14.22
CA PHE A 68 3.41 0.35 -15.21
C PHE A 68 3.08 1.44 -16.22
N THR A 69 3.51 2.69 -16.02
CA THR A 69 3.21 3.79 -16.95
C THR A 69 3.82 3.59 -18.33
N ASN A 70 5.05 3.08 -18.42
CA ASN A 70 5.75 2.96 -19.71
C ASN A 70 5.11 1.97 -20.68
N ASN A 71 4.43 0.93 -20.17
CA ASN A 71 3.98 -0.20 -20.99
C ASN A 71 2.49 -0.55 -20.83
N ARG A 72 1.81 -0.05 -19.80
CA ARG A 72 0.43 -0.48 -19.46
C ARG A 72 -0.51 0.68 -19.07
N GLY A 73 -0.10 1.93 -19.28
CA GLY A 73 -0.93 3.10 -18.97
C GLY A 73 -1.06 3.40 -17.47
N GLY A 74 -0.16 2.85 -16.65
CA GLY A 74 -0.17 2.99 -15.20
C GLY A 74 -0.96 1.90 -14.48
N ALA A 75 -0.91 1.90 -13.15
CA ALA A 75 -1.71 0.99 -12.33
C ALA A 75 -2.18 1.67 -11.04
N ARG A 76 -3.38 1.30 -10.59
CA ARG A 76 -4.08 1.92 -9.46
C ARG A 76 -4.35 0.86 -8.37
N PRO A 77 -3.50 0.73 -7.34
CA PRO A 77 -3.64 -0.31 -6.34
C PRO A 77 -4.86 -0.05 -5.43
N HIS A 78 -5.81 -0.98 -5.38
CA HIS A 78 -7.06 -0.83 -4.63
C HIS A 78 -7.14 -1.72 -3.39
N SER A 79 -6.88 -3.01 -3.54
CA SER A 79 -6.93 -3.99 -2.46
C SER A 79 -5.95 -5.11 -2.77
N SER A 80 -5.70 -5.95 -1.77
CA SER A 80 -4.84 -7.12 -1.90
C SER A 80 -5.35 -8.23 -0.97
N VAL A 81 -4.86 -9.44 -1.18
CA VAL A 81 -4.94 -10.54 -0.22
C VAL A 81 -3.53 -10.84 0.23
N ILE A 82 -3.30 -10.98 1.53
CA ILE A 82 -1.98 -11.31 2.07
C ILE A 82 -2.01 -12.77 2.49
N PHE A 83 -1.07 -13.54 1.99
CA PHE A 83 -0.87 -14.94 2.35
C PHE A 83 0.33 -15.05 3.30
N ASP A 84 0.12 -15.69 4.44
CA ASP A 84 1.19 -16.26 5.24
C ASP A 84 1.39 -17.71 4.77
N LEU A 85 2.56 -17.94 4.20
CA LEU A 85 2.99 -19.23 3.65
C LEU A 85 4.08 -19.88 4.50
N THR A 86 4.17 -19.52 5.79
CA THR A 86 5.13 -20.15 6.72
C THR A 86 4.88 -21.65 6.85
N ASP A 87 3.60 -22.07 6.84
CA ASP A 87 3.19 -23.46 6.58
C ASP A 87 2.46 -23.52 5.22
N PRO A 88 3.14 -23.93 4.13
CA PRO A 88 2.55 -23.96 2.80
C PRO A 88 1.37 -24.92 2.65
N GLU A 89 1.27 -25.96 3.49
CA GLU A 89 0.17 -26.92 3.44
C GLU A 89 -1.10 -26.39 4.11
N ASN A 90 -0.96 -25.38 5.01
CA ASN A 90 -2.05 -24.74 5.72
C ASN A 90 -1.94 -23.21 5.67
N PRO A 91 -2.10 -22.57 4.50
CA PRO A 91 -1.90 -21.14 4.34
C PRO A 91 -2.95 -20.33 5.13
N ILE A 92 -2.50 -19.29 5.81
CA ILE A 92 -3.37 -18.31 6.47
C ILE A 92 -3.46 -17.07 5.58
N TYR A 93 -4.65 -16.53 5.39
CA TYR A 93 -4.84 -15.36 4.53
C TYR A 93 -5.81 -14.35 5.14
N CYS A 94 -5.63 -13.09 4.74
CA CYS A 94 -6.53 -12.00 5.10
C CYS A 94 -6.82 -11.08 3.92
#